data_AF-A0A1M3IIM2-F1
#
_entry.id   AF-A0A1M3IIM2-F1
#
_cell.length_a   1.000
_cell.length_b   1.000
_cell.length_c   1.000
_cell.angle_alpha   90.00
_cell.angle_beta   90.00
_cell.angle_gamma   90.00
#
_symmetry.space_group_name_H-M   'P 1'
#
loop_
_entity.id
_entity.type
_entity.pdbx_description
1 polymer ?
#
loop_
_entity_poly.entity_id
_entity_poly.type
_entity_poly.pdbx_seq_one_letter_code
_entity_poly.pdbx_strand_id
1 'polypeptide(L)'
;MRIYKVNLQDQLRSARPNLLLLGIFIVIGIIVGVNAQWYLSLEFVIPVFLILGLPAVILHIIYWRYNKGMIISIQNDEINIQTKASFYRYKLTDIILAEKIINGSPVAKENSSRQLVENYGYIKLGMKDGSMFYLTSLMLDPEKFDIITTDTVYSLFPIPNKRNYKQKQRLLEQEKDFDERDKETAVSMFVEQFKSMDDERLQEKLILAKNYRPEAIEAVKRILAQRKTTSI
;
A
#
# COMPACT_ATOMS: atom_id res chain seq x y z
N MET A 1 -8.08 -15.10 17.17
CA MET A 1 -8.34 -15.37 15.74
C MET A 1 -9.18 -14.24 15.19
N ARG A 2 -8.77 -13.62 14.09
CA ARG A 2 -9.56 -12.57 13.40
C ARG A 2 -10.02 -13.09 12.04
N ILE A 3 -11.26 -12.81 11.68
CA ILE A 3 -11.86 -13.27 10.42
C ILE A 3 -12.39 -12.05 9.67
N TYR A 4 -11.98 -11.91 8.41
CA TYR A 4 -12.44 -10.87 7.49
C TYR A 4 -13.21 -11.52 6.35
N LYS A 5 -14.43 -11.05 6.12
CA LYS A 5 -15.31 -11.50 5.04
C LYS A 5 -16.25 -10.37 4.67
N VAL A 6 -16.72 -10.36 3.43
CA VAL A 6 -17.75 -9.40 3.01
C VAL A 6 -18.98 -9.59 3.89
N ASN A 7 -19.38 -8.55 4.59
CA ASN A 7 -20.58 -8.54 5.41
C ASN A 7 -21.44 -7.31 5.09
N LEU A 8 -22.69 -7.32 5.55
CA LEU A 8 -23.64 -6.24 5.27
C LEU A 8 -23.24 -4.93 5.95
N GLN A 9 -22.67 -5.01 7.15
CA GLN A 9 -22.25 -3.84 7.93
C GLN A 9 -21.17 -3.04 7.21
N ASP A 10 -20.14 -3.71 6.67
CA ASP A 10 -19.07 -3.09 5.90
C ASP A 10 -19.58 -2.52 4.57
N GLN A 11 -20.49 -3.22 3.90
CA GLN A 11 -21.16 -2.70 2.70
C GLN A 11 -21.94 -1.42 2.99
N LEU A 12 -22.73 -1.40 4.06
CA LEU A 12 -23.48 -0.21 4.48
C LEU A 12 -22.55 0.92 4.90
N ARG A 13 -21.45 0.63 5.61
CA ARG A 13 -20.44 1.63 5.97
C ARG A 13 -19.85 2.30 4.73
N SER A 14 -19.43 1.51 3.73
CA SER A 14 -18.86 2.03 2.49
C SER A 14 -19.89 2.76 1.62
N ALA A 15 -21.16 2.33 1.65
CA ALA A 15 -22.25 2.97 0.90
C ALA A 15 -22.83 4.21 1.58
N ARG A 16 -22.68 4.35 2.92
CA ARG A 16 -23.35 5.39 3.72
C ARG A 16 -23.22 6.82 3.16
N PRO A 17 -22.05 7.33 2.76
CA PRO A 17 -21.95 8.69 2.23
C PRO A 17 -22.76 8.88 0.94
N ASN A 18 -22.75 7.87 0.06
CA ASN A 18 -23.49 7.91 -1.19
C ASN A 18 -25.01 7.79 -0.98
N LEU A 19 -25.43 6.99 0.00
CA LEU A 19 -26.85 6.91 0.40
C LEU A 19 -27.34 8.21 1.02
N LEU A 20 -26.52 8.88 1.84
CA LEU A 20 -26.83 10.20 2.39
C LEU A 20 -26.91 11.26 1.29
N LEU A 21 -25.95 11.25 0.36
CA LEU A 21 -25.95 12.15 -0.79
C LEU A 21 -27.19 11.95 -1.66
N LEU A 22 -27.54 10.70 -1.95
CA LEU A 22 -28.78 10.35 -2.66
C LEU A 22 -30.01 10.89 -1.92
N GLY A 23 -30.09 10.70 -0.60
CA GLY A 23 -31.18 11.23 0.22
C GLY A 23 -31.30 12.75 0.14
N ILE A 24 -30.17 13.47 0.21
CA ILE A 24 -30.13 14.94 0.05
C ILE A 24 -30.66 15.34 -1.33
N PHE A 25 -30.22 14.68 -2.40
CA PHE A 25 -30.68 14.98 -3.76
C PHE A 25 -32.16 14.70 -3.97
N ILE A 26 -32.69 13.64 -3.36
CA ILE A 26 -34.14 13.36 -3.39
C ILE A 26 -34.91 14.48 -2.70
N VAL A 27 -34.46 14.94 -1.52
CA VAL A 27 -35.11 16.04 -0.79
C VAL A 27 -35.08 17.33 -1.59
N ILE A 28 -33.93 17.68 -2.18
CA ILE A 28 -33.81 18.85 -3.07
C ILE A 28 -34.76 18.71 -4.26
N GLY A 29 -34.80 17.53 -4.89
CA GLY A 29 -35.70 17.24 -6.00
C GLY A 29 -37.17 17.44 -5.63
N ILE A 30 -37.61 16.99 -4.46
CA ILE A 30 -38.97 17.20 -3.95
C ILE A 30 -39.24 18.69 -3.72
N ILE A 31 -38.34 19.41 -3.04
CA ILE A 31 -38.52 20.85 -2.76
C ILE A 31 -38.62 21.64 -4.06
N VAL A 32 -37.74 21.36 -5.03
CA VAL A 32 -37.77 22.02 -6.34
C VAL A 32 -39.03 21.61 -7.10
N GLY A 33 -39.40 20.33 -7.12
CA GLY A 33 -40.57 19.83 -7.85
C GLY A 33 -41.91 20.28 -7.28
N VAL A 34 -41.97 20.66 -5.99
CA VAL A 34 -43.16 21.28 -5.38
C VAL A 34 -43.28 22.76 -5.77
N ASN A 35 -42.16 23.46 -5.98
CA ASN A 35 -42.12 24.90 -6.28
C ASN A 35 -41.97 25.24 -7.77
N ALA A 36 -41.49 24.30 -8.58
CA ALA A 36 -41.25 24.40 -10.01
C ALA A 36 -41.96 23.25 -10.73
N GLN A 37 -41.92 23.24 -12.07
CA GLN A 37 -42.46 22.13 -12.83
C GLN A 37 -41.62 20.87 -12.57
N TRP A 38 -42.25 19.80 -12.07
CA TRP A 38 -41.58 18.59 -11.56
C TRP A 38 -40.57 17.94 -12.53
N TYR A 39 -40.77 18.06 -13.84
CA TYR A 39 -39.85 17.52 -14.84
C TYR A 39 -38.48 18.20 -14.82
N LEU A 40 -38.40 19.51 -14.52
CA LEU A 40 -37.13 20.23 -14.37
C LEU A 40 -36.31 19.72 -13.18
N SER A 41 -36.98 19.19 -12.15
CA SER A 41 -36.33 18.64 -10.97
C SER A 41 -35.63 17.30 -11.27
N LEU A 42 -36.25 16.44 -12.08
CA LEU A 42 -35.68 15.15 -12.47
C LEU A 42 -34.53 15.32 -13.48
N GLU A 43 -34.68 16.25 -14.42
CA GLU A 43 -33.63 16.60 -15.39
C GLU A 43 -32.36 17.10 -14.72
N PHE A 44 -32.45 17.71 -13.53
CA PHE A 44 -31.29 18.17 -12.78
C PHE A 44 -30.75 17.12 -11.80
N VAL A 45 -31.62 16.45 -11.04
CA VAL A 45 -31.21 15.51 -9.98
C VAL A 45 -30.54 14.26 -10.55
N ILE A 46 -31.08 13.70 -11.64
CA ILE A 46 -30.57 12.45 -12.21
C ILE A 46 -29.14 12.61 -12.73
N PRO A 47 -28.81 13.61 -13.59
CA PRO A 47 -27.44 13.78 -14.07
C PRO A 47 -26.44 14.05 -12.95
N VAL A 48 -26.81 14.86 -11.95
CA VAL A 48 -25.92 15.15 -10.82
C VAL A 48 -25.65 13.88 -10.01
N PHE A 49 -26.68 13.07 -9.73
CA PHE A 49 -26.49 11.79 -9.06
C PHE A 49 -25.64 10.82 -9.89
N LEU A 50 -25.82 10.77 -11.20
CA LEU A 50 -24.98 9.94 -12.07
C LEU A 50 -23.52 10.41 -12.06
N ILE A 51 -23.25 11.72 -12.12
CA ILE A 51 -21.88 12.23 -12.13
C ILE A 51 -21.19 11.97 -10.78
N LEU A 52 -21.89 12.21 -9.66
CA LEU A 52 -21.27 12.16 -8.33
C LEU A 52 -21.34 10.77 -7.67
N GLY A 53 -22.43 10.02 -7.90
CA GLY A 53 -22.69 8.73 -7.25
C GLY A 53 -22.26 7.51 -8.05
N LEU A 54 -22.32 7.57 -9.39
CA LEU A 54 -21.99 6.42 -10.24
C LEU A 54 -20.56 5.88 -10.02
N PRO A 55 -19.51 6.71 -9.84
CA PRO A 55 -18.16 6.21 -9.58
C PRO A 55 -18.08 5.35 -8.32
N ALA A 56 -18.79 5.75 -7.25
CA ALA A 56 -18.82 4.99 -6.00
C ALA A 56 -19.58 3.66 -6.16
N VAL A 57 -20.68 3.66 -6.92
CA VAL A 57 -21.44 2.45 -7.25
C VAL A 57 -20.58 1.47 -8.06
N ILE A 58 -19.85 1.98 -9.07
CA ILE A 58 -18.92 1.18 -9.87
C ILE A 58 -17.85 0.55 -8.98
N LEU A 59 -17.21 1.33 -8.11
CA LEU A 59 -16.21 0.82 -7.17
C LEU A 59 -16.80 -0.22 -6.23
N HIS A 60 -18.00 -0.01 -5.70
CA HIS A 60 -18.69 -0.98 -4.85
C HIS A 60 -18.89 -2.32 -5.56
N ILE A 61 -19.37 -2.29 -6.80
CA ILE A 61 -19.58 -3.50 -7.61
C ILE A 61 -18.24 -4.20 -7.87
N ILE A 62 -17.19 -3.46 -8.24
CA ILE A 62 -15.86 -4.03 -8.47
C ILE A 62 -15.36 -4.72 -7.20
N TYR A 63 -15.43 -4.05 -6.05
CA TYR A 63 -14.94 -4.56 -4.77
C TYR A 63 -15.69 -5.81 -4.36
N TRP A 64 -17.01 -5.79 -4.51
CA TRP A 64 -17.85 -6.95 -4.25
C TRP A 64 -17.44 -8.12 -5.14
N ARG A 65 -17.19 -7.92 -6.44
CA ARG A 65 -16.74 -8.99 -7.35
C ARG A 65 -15.38 -9.56 -6.94
N TYR A 66 -14.45 -8.72 -6.51
CA TYR A 66 -13.12 -9.17 -6.05
C TYR A 66 -13.16 -9.99 -4.76
N ASN A 67 -14.13 -9.72 -3.88
CA ASN A 67 -14.16 -10.31 -2.54
C ASN A 67 -15.33 -11.28 -2.31
N LYS A 68 -16.19 -11.47 -3.31
CA LYS A 68 -17.34 -12.38 -3.22
C LYS A 68 -16.88 -13.81 -2.97
N GLY A 69 -17.16 -14.32 -1.78
CA GLY A 69 -16.79 -15.66 -1.34
C GLY A 69 -15.32 -15.79 -0.92
N MET A 70 -14.64 -14.67 -0.66
CA MET A 70 -13.33 -14.67 -0.04
C MET A 70 -13.47 -14.55 1.49
N ILE A 71 -12.74 -15.39 2.22
CA ILE A 71 -12.65 -15.37 3.68
C ILE A 71 -11.17 -15.35 4.03
N ILE A 72 -10.78 -14.41 4.89
CA ILE A 72 -9.41 -14.30 5.39
C ILE A 72 -9.45 -14.52 6.89
N SER A 73 -8.59 -15.39 7.39
CA SER A 73 -8.41 -15.57 8.82
C SER A 73 -6.95 -15.40 9.20
N ILE A 74 -6.71 -14.65 10.28
CA ILE A 74 -5.38 -14.41 10.82
C ILE A 74 -5.32 -15.00 12.24
N GLN A 75 -4.37 -15.91 12.46
CA GLN A 75 -4.13 -16.58 13.72
C GLN A 75 -2.67 -17.02 13.82
N ASN A 76 -2.03 -16.79 14.97
CA ASN A 76 -0.70 -17.33 15.31
C ASN A 76 0.36 -17.14 14.21
N ASP A 77 0.52 -15.91 13.72
CA ASP A 77 1.47 -15.57 12.65
C ASP A 77 1.20 -16.24 11.29
N GLU A 78 -0.01 -16.79 11.11
CA GLU A 78 -0.50 -17.33 9.85
C GLU A 78 -1.67 -16.52 9.31
N ILE A 79 -1.71 -16.41 7.98
CA ILE A 79 -2.83 -15.90 7.22
C ILE A 79 -3.38 -17.03 6.34
N ASN A 80 -4.64 -17.40 6.57
CA ASN A 80 -5.36 -18.32 5.71
C ASN A 80 -6.32 -17.53 4.82
N ILE A 81 -6.22 -17.74 3.52
CA ILE A 81 -7.05 -17.07 2.52
C ILE A 81 -7.83 -18.15 1.78
N GLN A 82 -9.13 -18.18 2.03
CA GLN A 82 -10.07 -19.03 1.32
C GLN A 82 -10.74 -18.21 0.23
N THR A 83 -10.70 -18.72 -1.00
CA THR A 83 -11.47 -18.22 -2.14
C THR A 83 -12.48 -19.28 -2.54
N LYS A 84 -13.32 -18.99 -3.55
CA LYS A 84 -14.26 -19.99 -4.07
C LYS A 84 -13.59 -21.24 -4.65
N ALA A 85 -12.38 -21.10 -5.20
CA ALA A 85 -11.71 -22.17 -5.94
C ALA A 85 -10.56 -22.81 -5.15
N SER A 86 -9.96 -22.05 -4.24
CA SER A 86 -8.67 -22.40 -3.64
C SER A 86 -8.60 -21.98 -2.19
N PHE A 87 -7.83 -22.74 -1.42
CA PHE A 87 -7.44 -22.42 -0.05
C PHE A 87 -5.92 -22.22 -0.01
N TYR A 88 -5.50 -21.10 0.58
CA TYR A 88 -4.10 -20.74 0.73
C TYR A 88 -3.77 -20.54 2.20
N ARG A 89 -2.58 -20.98 2.60
CA ARG A 89 -2.04 -20.82 3.95
C ARG A 89 -0.63 -20.29 3.85
N TYR A 90 -0.40 -19.14 4.45
CA TYR A 90 0.90 -18.46 4.46
C TYR A 90 1.28 -18.07 5.88
N LYS A 91 2.58 -17.95 6.15
CA LYS A 91 3.06 -17.21 7.32
C LYS A 91 3.00 -15.72 7.02
N LEU A 92 2.88 -14.86 8.05
CA LEU A 92 2.96 -13.41 7.83
C LEU A 92 4.32 -13.01 7.24
N THR A 93 5.38 -13.75 7.55
CA THR A 93 6.72 -13.59 6.95
C THR A 93 6.78 -13.88 5.44
N ASP A 94 5.73 -14.48 4.87
CA ASP A 94 5.64 -14.73 3.42
C ASP A 94 4.98 -13.58 2.66
N ILE A 95 4.45 -12.59 3.39
CA ILE A 95 4.00 -11.32 2.83
C ILE A 95 5.24 -10.50 2.49
N ILE A 96 5.44 -10.27 1.21
CA ILE A 96 6.55 -9.45 0.69
C ILE A 96 6.07 -8.09 0.18
N LEU A 97 4.77 -7.93 0.05
CA LEU A 97 4.14 -6.66 -0.28
C LEU A 97 2.85 -6.50 0.52
N ALA A 98 2.69 -5.36 1.20
CA ALA A 98 1.46 -4.98 1.87
C ALA A 98 1.18 -3.50 1.57
N GLU A 99 0.59 -3.21 0.42
CA GLU A 99 0.29 -1.83 0.01
C GLU A 99 -1.13 -1.45 0.44
N LYS A 100 -1.27 -0.28 1.04
CA LYS A 100 -2.56 0.34 1.28
C LYS A 100 -2.89 1.30 0.14
N ILE A 101 -3.97 1.03 -0.57
CA ILE A 101 -4.45 1.88 -1.66
C ILE A 101 -5.74 2.55 -1.20
N ILE A 102 -5.71 3.88 -1.05
CA ILE A 102 -6.85 4.66 -0.55
C ILE A 102 -7.18 5.83 -1.49
N ASN A 103 -8.42 6.30 -1.43
CA ASN A 103 -8.82 7.51 -2.14
C ASN A 103 -8.17 8.77 -1.55
N GLY A 104 -7.91 9.76 -2.41
CA GLY A 104 -7.54 11.11 -2.00
C GLY A 104 -6.05 11.42 -2.20
N SER A 105 -5.55 12.38 -1.42
CA SER A 105 -4.14 12.76 -1.35
C SER A 105 -3.71 12.88 0.12
N PRO A 106 -2.41 12.84 0.45
CA PRO A 106 -1.93 13.03 1.82
C PRO A 106 -2.44 14.34 2.45
N VAL A 107 -2.42 15.43 1.67
CA VAL A 107 -2.85 16.78 2.07
C VAL A 107 -4.37 16.86 2.27
N ALA A 108 -5.14 16.14 1.45
CA ALA A 108 -6.59 16.05 1.60
C ALA A 108 -7.01 15.20 2.81
N LYS A 109 -6.12 14.38 3.35
CA LYS A 109 -6.40 13.54 4.53
C LYS A 109 -6.26 14.31 5.85
N GLU A 110 -5.31 15.23 5.94
CA GLU A 110 -5.19 16.16 7.08
C GLU A 110 -6.36 17.15 7.14
N ASN A 111 -6.84 17.59 5.98
CA ASN A 111 -7.98 18.48 5.85
C ASN A 111 -9.23 17.68 5.49
N SER A 112 -9.89 17.09 6.49
CA SER A 112 -11.04 16.14 6.45
C SER A 112 -12.31 16.54 5.64
N SER A 113 -12.20 17.22 4.50
CA SER A 113 -13.29 17.55 3.60
C SER A 113 -13.65 16.36 2.70
N ARG A 114 -14.43 15.44 3.28
CA ARG A 114 -15.42 14.53 2.68
C ARG A 114 -15.38 14.42 1.15
N GLN A 115 -14.53 13.55 0.62
CA GLN A 115 -14.61 13.11 -0.78
C GLN A 115 -15.70 12.05 -0.96
N LEU A 116 -16.33 12.07 -2.14
CA LEU A 116 -17.47 11.21 -2.51
C LEU A 116 -17.18 9.69 -2.44
N VAL A 117 -15.89 9.32 -2.41
CA VAL A 117 -15.39 7.94 -2.44
C VAL A 117 -14.40 7.63 -1.32
N GLU A 118 -14.34 8.46 -0.27
CA GLU A 118 -13.42 8.31 0.87
C GLU A 118 -13.40 6.91 1.50
N ASN A 119 -14.55 6.24 1.54
CA ASN A 119 -14.69 4.92 2.17
C ASN A 119 -14.30 3.75 1.25
N TYR A 120 -13.80 4.03 0.05
CA TYR A 120 -13.29 3.01 -0.87
C TYR A 120 -11.76 3.02 -0.85
N GLY A 121 -11.21 1.91 -0.38
CA GLY A 121 -9.80 1.60 -0.40
C GLY A 121 -9.60 0.10 -0.26
N TYR A 122 -8.39 -0.37 -0.46
CA TYR A 122 -8.05 -1.77 -0.31
C TYR A 122 -6.61 -1.97 0.14
N ILE A 123 -6.35 -3.11 0.77
CA ILE A 123 -5.01 -3.61 0.99
C ILE A 123 -4.66 -4.59 -0.13
N LYS A 124 -3.51 -4.41 -0.74
CA LYS A 124 -2.93 -5.33 -1.71
C LYS A 124 -1.83 -6.13 -1.03
N LEU A 125 -2.04 -7.43 -0.92
CA LEU A 125 -1.06 -8.38 -0.40
C LEU A 125 -0.40 -9.12 -1.56
N GLY A 126 0.93 -9.11 -1.57
CA GLY A 126 1.76 -9.95 -2.43
C GLY A 126 2.54 -10.95 -1.60
N MET A 127 2.44 -12.22 -2.00
CA MET A 127 3.09 -13.35 -1.33
C MET A 127 4.37 -13.77 -2.04
N LYS A 128 5.28 -14.47 -1.35
CA LYS A 128 6.53 -15.01 -1.91
C LYS A 128 6.37 -15.90 -3.14
N ASP A 129 5.26 -16.64 -3.21
CA ASP A 129 4.93 -17.49 -4.36
C ASP A 129 4.42 -16.69 -5.58
N GLY A 130 4.31 -15.37 -5.45
CA GLY A 130 3.78 -14.46 -6.48
C GLY A 130 2.25 -14.33 -6.48
N SER A 131 1.54 -14.98 -5.56
CA SER A 131 0.09 -14.83 -5.39
C SER A 131 -0.26 -13.42 -4.90
N MET A 132 -1.39 -12.91 -5.39
CA MET A 132 -1.86 -11.55 -5.11
C MET A 132 -3.28 -11.56 -4.59
N PHE A 133 -3.50 -10.86 -3.48
CA PHE A 133 -4.80 -10.74 -2.84
C PHE A 133 -5.17 -9.26 -2.63
N TYR A 134 -6.44 -8.93 -2.85
CA TYR A 134 -6.97 -7.57 -2.74
C TYR A 134 -8.06 -7.56 -1.68
N LEU A 135 -7.78 -7.00 -0.52
CA LEU A 135 -8.68 -6.96 0.63
C LEU A 135 -9.34 -5.59 0.62
N THR A 136 -10.56 -5.53 0.12
CA THR A 136 -11.23 -4.25 -0.09
C THR A 136 -11.97 -3.76 1.15
N SER A 137 -12.38 -2.49 1.14
CA SER A 137 -13.13 -1.86 2.23
C SER A 137 -14.47 -2.53 2.57
N LEU A 138 -14.96 -3.40 1.68
CA LEU A 138 -16.15 -4.24 1.91
C LEU A 138 -15.89 -5.46 2.79
N MET A 139 -14.62 -5.84 3.01
CA MET A 139 -14.23 -6.94 3.89
C MET A 139 -13.64 -6.49 5.22
N LEU A 140 -12.89 -5.38 5.18
CA LEU A 140 -12.20 -4.84 6.33
C LEU A 140 -11.92 -3.36 6.12
N ASP A 141 -11.69 -2.63 7.19
CA ASP A 141 -11.24 -1.24 7.12
C ASP A 141 -9.73 -1.20 6.81
N PRO A 142 -9.28 -0.67 5.65
CA PRO A 142 -7.86 -0.63 5.31
C PRO A 142 -7.01 0.16 6.31
N GLU A 143 -7.61 1.05 7.10
CA GLU A 143 -6.92 1.81 8.13
C GLU A 143 -6.73 1.04 9.43
N LYS A 144 -7.55 0.02 9.67
CA LYS A 144 -7.53 -0.81 10.88
C LYS A 144 -6.97 -2.20 10.62
N PHE A 145 -6.22 -2.36 9.53
CA PHE A 145 -5.63 -3.64 9.19
C PHE A 145 -4.30 -3.81 9.93
N ASP A 146 -4.21 -4.82 10.78
CA ASP A 146 -3.09 -5.05 11.71
C ASP A 146 -1.80 -5.58 11.07
N ILE A 147 -1.72 -5.66 9.74
CA ILE A 147 -0.47 -5.99 9.05
C ILE A 147 0.25 -4.69 8.70
N ILE A 148 1.53 -4.61 9.06
CA ILE A 148 2.39 -3.47 8.73
C ILE A 148 2.41 -3.30 7.21
N THR A 149 1.87 -2.17 6.75
CA THR A 149 1.85 -1.85 5.32
C THR A 149 3.20 -1.30 4.90
N THR A 150 3.75 -1.82 3.82
CA THR A 150 5.02 -1.38 3.24
C THR A 150 4.91 0.01 2.62
N ASP A 151 3.73 0.35 2.09
CA ASP A 151 3.51 1.62 1.39
C ASP A 151 2.04 2.04 1.46
N THR A 152 1.77 3.34 1.30
CA THR A 152 0.43 3.91 1.12
C THR A 152 0.35 4.67 -0.21
N VAL A 153 -0.42 4.12 -1.14
CA VAL A 153 -0.66 4.70 -2.46
C VAL A 153 -2.00 5.43 -2.47
N TYR A 154 -1.97 6.66 -2.97
CA TYR A 154 -3.13 7.52 -3.11
C TYR A 154 -3.66 7.45 -4.54
N SER A 155 -4.95 7.19 -4.73
CA SER A 155 -5.56 7.06 -6.04
C SER A 155 -6.96 7.65 -6.07
N LEU A 156 -7.25 8.49 -7.06
CA LEU A 156 -8.59 9.05 -7.26
C LEU A 156 -9.67 7.96 -7.47
N PHE A 157 -9.28 6.84 -8.08
CA PHE A 157 -10.12 5.68 -8.28
C PHE A 157 -9.34 4.42 -7.87
N PRO A 158 -9.45 3.99 -6.61
CA PRO A 158 -8.68 2.87 -6.07
C PRO A 158 -9.24 1.54 -6.61
N ILE A 159 -9.01 1.26 -7.88
CA ILE A 159 -9.42 0.04 -8.57
C ILE A 159 -8.32 -1.00 -8.43
N PRO A 160 -8.62 -2.22 -7.93
CA PRO A 160 -7.68 -3.32 -7.90
C PRO A 160 -7.20 -3.65 -9.32
N ASN A 161 -5.89 -3.49 -9.54
CA ASN A 161 -5.26 -3.77 -10.83
C ASN A 161 -4.35 -5.00 -10.72
N LYS A 162 -4.60 -5.99 -11.58
CA LYS A 162 -3.82 -7.24 -11.67
C LYS A 162 -2.42 -7.07 -12.30
N ARG A 163 -1.98 -5.86 -12.67
CA ARG A 163 -0.67 -5.64 -13.30
C ARG A 163 0.45 -6.37 -12.54
N ASN A 164 1.27 -7.07 -13.34
CA ASN A 164 2.18 -8.13 -12.92
C ASN A 164 3.08 -7.72 -11.77
N TYR A 165 2.78 -8.25 -10.59
CA TYR A 165 3.63 -8.15 -9.41
C TYR A 165 5.09 -8.58 -9.70
N LYS A 166 5.28 -9.60 -10.53
CA LYS A 166 6.60 -10.04 -11.00
C LYS A 166 7.41 -8.91 -11.64
N GLN A 167 6.77 -7.98 -12.35
CA GLN A 167 7.47 -6.83 -12.93
C GLN A 167 7.91 -5.85 -11.83
N LYS A 168 7.05 -5.59 -10.84
CA LYS A 168 7.41 -4.73 -9.71
C LYS A 168 8.50 -5.35 -8.83
N GLN A 169 8.48 -6.66 -8.60
CA GLN A 169 9.56 -7.38 -7.92
C GLN A 169 10.88 -7.23 -8.67
N ARG A 170 10.90 -7.46 -9.99
CA ARG A 170 12.10 -7.26 -10.80
C ARG A 170 12.63 -5.84 -10.70
N LEU A 171 11.75 -4.84 -10.69
CA LEU A 171 12.16 -3.44 -10.53
C LEU A 171 12.76 -3.18 -9.13
N LEU A 172 12.15 -3.71 -8.06
CA LEU A 172 12.67 -3.59 -6.70
C LEU A 172 14.00 -4.35 -6.50
N GLU A 173 14.16 -5.52 -7.13
CA GLU A 173 15.41 -6.26 -7.16
C GLU A 173 16.49 -5.50 -7.94
N GLN A 174 16.14 -4.89 -9.07
CA GLN A 174 17.05 -4.07 -9.86
C GLN A 174 17.49 -2.80 -9.11
N GLU A 175 16.59 -2.14 -8.38
CA GLU A 175 16.93 -0.99 -7.54
C GLU A 175 17.88 -1.38 -6.40
N LYS A 176 17.64 -2.53 -5.73
CA LYS A 176 18.56 -3.03 -4.70
C LYS A 176 19.92 -3.40 -5.26
N ASP A 177 19.97 -4.10 -6.39
CA ASP A 177 21.22 -4.43 -7.07
C ASP A 177 21.98 -3.17 -7.50
N PHE A 178 21.26 -2.11 -7.87
CA PHE A 178 21.86 -0.83 -8.22
C PHE A 178 22.45 -0.13 -6.98
N ASP A 179 21.69 -0.03 -5.90
CA ASP A 179 22.14 0.55 -4.63
C ASP A 179 23.35 -0.20 -4.05
N GLU A 180 23.38 -1.54 -4.14
CA GLU A 180 24.52 -2.35 -3.69
C GLU A 180 25.77 -2.11 -4.54
N ARG A 181 25.64 -1.94 -5.86
CA ARG A 181 26.77 -1.61 -6.75
C ARG A 181 27.33 -0.23 -6.48
N ASP A 182 26.47 0.76 -6.26
CA ASP A 182 26.89 2.12 -5.93
C ASP A 182 27.61 2.14 -4.58
N LYS A 183 27.09 1.41 -3.58
CA LYS A 183 27.74 1.22 -2.29
C LYS A 183 29.12 0.57 -2.46
N GLU A 184 29.23 -0.52 -3.21
CA GLU A 184 30.49 -1.23 -3.44
C GLU A 184 31.51 -0.37 -4.20
N THR A 185 31.05 0.46 -5.14
CA THR A 185 31.88 1.43 -5.86
C THR A 185 32.43 2.49 -4.89
N ALA A 186 31.58 3.04 -4.03
CA ALA A 186 31.99 4.00 -3.02
C ALA A 186 32.99 3.40 -2.00
N VAL A 187 32.72 2.16 -1.52
CA VAL A 187 33.65 1.41 -0.66
C VAL A 187 34.99 1.24 -1.36
N SER A 188 35.01 0.84 -2.64
CA SER A 188 36.23 0.63 -3.42
C SER A 188 37.06 1.92 -3.57
N MET A 189 36.40 3.06 -3.80
CA MET A 189 37.08 4.37 -3.83
C MET A 189 37.77 4.68 -2.50
N PHE A 190 37.11 4.43 -1.37
CA PHE A 190 37.71 4.61 -0.05
C PHE A 190 38.82 3.59 0.24
N VAL A 191 38.69 2.34 -0.25
CA VAL A 191 39.74 1.33 -0.13
C VAL A 191 41.02 1.82 -0.80
N GLU A 192 40.93 2.31 -2.03
CA GLU A 192 42.11 2.85 -2.74
C GLU A 192 42.65 4.12 -2.07
N GLN A 193 41.78 5.03 -1.61
CA GLN A 193 42.20 6.25 -0.90
C GLN A 193 42.94 5.95 0.41
N PHE A 194 42.53 4.91 1.14
CA PHE A 194 43.08 4.56 2.44
C PHE A 194 44.20 3.50 2.37
N LYS A 195 44.49 2.97 1.18
CA LYS A 195 45.44 1.89 0.95
C LYS A 195 46.85 2.16 1.48
N SER A 196 47.28 3.42 1.44
CA SER A 196 48.59 3.89 1.92
C SER A 196 48.60 4.35 3.37
N MET A 197 47.45 4.39 4.06
CA MET A 197 47.39 4.78 5.47
C MET A 197 47.94 3.68 6.36
N ASP A 198 48.61 4.05 7.45
CA ASP A 198 49.05 3.12 8.49
C ASP A 198 47.88 2.61 9.33
N ASP A 199 48.10 1.51 10.05
CA ASP A 199 47.06 0.83 10.82
C ASP A 199 46.55 1.68 12.00
N GLU A 200 47.37 2.54 12.60
CA GLU A 200 46.95 3.40 13.72
C GLU A 200 45.91 4.42 13.27
N ARG A 201 46.15 5.08 12.13
CA ARG A 201 45.20 6.02 11.51
C ARG A 201 43.93 5.33 11.04
N LEU A 202 44.03 4.09 10.57
CA LEU A 202 42.85 3.28 10.21
C LEU A 202 42.01 2.95 11.45
N GLN A 203 42.65 2.57 12.57
CA GLN A 203 41.96 2.31 13.84
C GLN A 203 41.30 3.58 14.40
N GLU A 204 41.97 4.73 14.33
CA GLU A 204 41.40 6.02 14.73
C GLU A 204 40.08 6.32 14.00
N LYS A 205 40.03 6.04 12.68
CA LYS A 205 38.80 6.19 11.89
C LYS A 205 37.67 5.27 12.33
N LEU A 206 37.97 4.04 12.79
CA LEU A 206 36.95 3.14 13.36
C LEU A 206 36.42 3.65 14.69
N ILE A 207 37.27 4.21 15.55
CA ILE A 207 36.87 4.82 16.82
C ILE A 207 35.95 6.02 16.57
N LEU A 208 36.26 6.81 15.55
CA LEU A 208 35.49 7.98 15.12
C LEU A 208 34.40 7.64 14.09
N ALA A 209 33.91 6.39 14.02
CA ALA A 209 33.01 5.93 12.96
C ALA A 209 31.76 6.80 12.73
N LYS A 210 31.26 7.46 13.78
CA LYS A 210 30.11 8.38 13.69
C LYS A 210 30.36 9.62 12.83
N ASN A 211 31.62 9.99 12.62
CA ASN A 211 32.03 11.17 11.86
C ASN A 211 32.31 10.85 10.38
N TYR A 212 32.21 9.59 9.98
CA TYR A 212 32.55 9.13 8.64
C TYR A 212 31.35 8.50 7.95
N ARG A 213 31.41 8.47 6.62
CA ARG A 213 30.44 7.73 5.82
C ARG A 213 30.52 6.23 6.13
N PRO A 214 29.39 5.50 6.19
CA PRO A 214 29.38 4.06 6.44
C PRO A 214 30.30 3.27 5.50
N GLU A 215 30.35 3.66 4.23
CA GLU A 215 31.18 3.03 3.19
C GLU A 215 32.67 3.21 3.47
N ALA A 216 33.08 4.37 4.01
CA ALA A 216 34.46 4.62 4.40
C ALA A 216 34.87 3.73 5.58
N ILE A 217 33.97 3.51 6.54
CA ILE A 217 34.20 2.63 7.69
C ILE A 217 34.26 1.16 7.24
N GLU A 218 33.43 0.78 6.29
CA GLU A 218 33.49 -0.56 5.69
C GLU A 218 34.80 -0.80 4.93
N ALA A 219 35.27 0.20 4.16
CA ALA A 219 36.57 0.17 3.49
C ALA A 219 37.74 -0.03 4.47
N VAL A 220 37.76 0.72 5.59
CA VAL A 220 38.76 0.59 6.64
C VAL A 220 38.80 -0.84 7.22
N LYS A 221 37.62 -1.42 7.50
CA LYS A 221 37.53 -2.81 7.99
C LYS A 221 38.11 -3.81 6.99
N ARG A 222 37.84 -3.65 5.69
CA ARG A 222 38.37 -4.53 4.64
C ARG A 222 39.89 -4.47 4.54
N ILE A 223 40.48 -3.26 4.58
CA ILE A 223 41.95 -3.09 4.53
C ILE A 223 42.61 -3.77 5.73
N LEU A 224 42.12 -3.51 6.95
CA LEU A 224 42.70 -4.09 8.16
C LEU A 224 42.58 -5.63 8.17
N ALA A 225 41.46 -6.17 7.68
CA ALA A 225 41.28 -7.62 7.57
C ALA A 225 42.25 -8.23 6.55
N GLN A 226 42.42 -7.62 5.37
CA GLN A 226 43.38 -8.07 4.37
C GLN A 226 44.82 -8.06 4.93
N ARG A 227 45.25 -6.96 5.55
CA ARG A 227 46.61 -6.85 6.11
C ARG A 227 46.91 -7.88 7.20
N LYS A 228 45.93 -8.17 8.07
CA LYS A 228 46.03 -9.25 9.06
C LYS A 228 46.18 -10.63 8.44
N THR A 229 45.61 -10.85 7.26
CA THR A 229 45.66 -12.14 6.56
C THR A 229 47.00 -12.31 5.83
N THR A 230 47.63 -11.23 5.38
CA THR A 230 48.94 -11.22 4.69
C THR A 230 50.15 -11.21 5.65
N SER A 231 49.92 -11.01 6.95
CA SER A 231 50.97 -10.98 7.99
C SER A 231 51.22 -12.34 8.65
N ILE A 232 50.74 -13.42 8.03
CA ILE A 232 50.98 -14.83 8.35
C ILE A 232 51.85 -15.41 7.23
#